data_AF-A0A0F9G5X7-F1
#
_entry.id   AF-A0A0F9G5X7-F1
#
_cell.length_a   1.000
_cell.length_b   1.000
_cell.length_c   1.000
_cell.angle_alpha   90.00
_cell.angle_beta   90.00
_cell.angle_gamma   90.00
#
_symmetry.space_group_name_H-M   'P 1'
#
loop_
_entity.id
_entity.type
_entity.pdbx_description
1 polymer ?
#
loop_
_entity_poly.entity_id
_entity_poly.type
_entity_poly.pdbx_seq_one_letter_code
_entity_poly.pdbx_strand_id
1 'polypeptide(L)'
;MKSTSMPPRETLENFARTGATLAIHLGVRALREIERVLVPHYGEACPVVVAYRVGWPDQCLLRGTLSDIREKVRAEKITRTALILVGPALGEVAEFRDSALYDAAMPHVLRPRAQKKAG
;
A
#
# COMPACT_ATOMS: atom_id res chain seq x y z
N MET A 1 -11.50 -17.73 13.52
CA MET A 1 -10.04 -17.56 13.81
C MET A 1 -9.93 -16.51 14.88
N LYS A 2 -9.39 -16.86 16.05
CA LYS A 2 -9.23 -15.93 17.17
C LYS A 2 -7.79 -15.41 17.09
N SER A 3 -7.62 -14.19 16.57
CA SER A 3 -6.34 -13.48 16.70
C SER A 3 -6.19 -13.04 18.15
N THR A 4 -4.96 -12.95 18.64
CA THR A 4 -4.68 -12.22 19.87
C THR A 4 -5.21 -10.80 19.75
N SER A 5 -5.80 -10.29 20.84
CA SER A 5 -6.28 -8.91 20.88
C SER A 5 -5.11 -7.96 20.64
N MET A 6 -5.28 -7.03 19.70
CA MET A 6 -4.34 -5.94 19.52
C MET A 6 -4.36 -5.03 20.77
N PRO A 7 -3.24 -4.38 21.10
CA PRO A 7 -3.24 -3.32 22.10
C PRO A 7 -4.32 -2.27 21.80
N PRO A 8 -4.92 -1.62 22.83
CA PRO A 8 -6.08 -0.73 22.64
C PRO A 8 -5.88 0.41 21.65
N ARG A 9 -4.63 0.84 21.42
CA ARG A 9 -4.31 1.92 20.48
C ARG A 9 -4.01 1.43 19.06
N GLU A 10 -3.77 0.14 18.87
CA GLU A 10 -3.39 -0.46 17.59
C GLU A 10 -4.60 -1.02 16.85
N THR A 11 -5.67 -0.23 16.78
CA THR A 11 -6.87 -0.59 16.01
C THR A 11 -6.74 -0.10 14.57
N LEU A 12 -7.43 -0.79 13.66
CA LEU A 12 -7.42 -0.43 12.25
C LEU A 12 -8.01 0.98 12.02
N GLU A 13 -9.03 1.34 12.80
CA GLU A 13 -9.63 2.68 12.86
C GLU A 13 -8.60 3.76 13.23
N ASN A 14 -7.77 3.49 14.24
CA ASN A 14 -6.78 4.47 14.71
C ASN A 14 -5.69 4.71 13.65
N PHE A 15 -5.24 3.65 12.98
CA PHE A 15 -4.30 3.79 11.88
C PHE A 15 -4.94 4.52 10.69
N ALA A 16 -6.19 4.21 10.35
CA ALA A 16 -6.91 4.84 9.24
C ALA A 16 -7.05 6.37 9.40
N ARG A 17 -7.25 6.86 10.63
CA ARG A 17 -7.34 8.30 10.93
C ARG A 17 -6.09 9.10 10.55
N THR A 18 -4.93 8.46 10.42
CA THR A 18 -3.68 9.14 10.04
C THR A 18 -3.64 9.54 8.57
N GLY A 19 -4.47 8.91 7.71
CA GLY A 19 -4.42 9.10 6.26
C GLY A 19 -3.20 8.48 5.59
N ALA A 20 -2.33 7.78 6.33
CA ALA A 20 -1.17 7.10 5.77
C ALA A 20 -1.58 5.95 4.85
N THR A 21 -0.67 5.53 3.97
CA THR A 21 -0.79 4.25 3.26
C THR A 21 -0.61 3.12 4.27
N LEU A 22 -1.59 2.21 4.33
CA LEU A 22 -1.57 1.07 5.26
C LEU A 22 -1.06 -0.18 4.56
N ALA A 23 -0.23 -0.95 5.26
CA ALA A 23 0.19 -2.29 4.87
C ALA A 23 -0.34 -3.30 5.89
N ILE A 24 -1.30 -4.13 5.48
CA ILE A 24 -2.01 -5.06 6.35
C ILE A 24 -1.58 -6.48 5.99
N HIS A 25 -0.83 -7.11 6.89
CA HIS A 25 -0.40 -8.49 6.75
C HIS A 25 -1.37 -9.44 7.47
N LEU A 26 -1.48 -10.68 6.98
CA LEU A 26 -2.39 -11.73 7.51
C LEU A 26 -3.90 -11.36 7.50
N GLY A 27 -4.29 -10.22 6.93
CA GLY A 27 -5.65 -9.69 6.95
C GLY A 27 -6.56 -10.14 5.80
N VAL A 28 -6.08 -10.95 4.85
CA VAL A 28 -6.84 -11.25 3.60
C VAL A 28 -8.21 -11.90 3.80
N ARG A 29 -8.38 -12.67 4.88
CA ARG A 29 -9.69 -13.25 5.25
C ARG A 29 -10.63 -12.25 5.91
N ALA A 30 -10.11 -11.13 6.38
CA ALA A 30 -10.84 -10.06 7.04
C ALA A 30 -11.18 -8.90 6.08
N LEU A 31 -11.08 -9.08 4.76
CA LEU A 31 -11.33 -8.01 3.78
C LEU A 31 -12.68 -7.31 3.94
N ARG A 32 -13.74 -8.04 4.32
CA ARG A 32 -15.05 -7.44 4.61
C ARG A 32 -14.99 -6.45 5.79
N GLU A 33 -14.23 -6.79 6.81
CA GLU A 33 -14.04 -5.93 7.99
C GLU A 33 -13.12 -4.76 7.67
N ILE A 34 -12.04 -5.02 6.94
CA ILE A 34 -11.12 -3.98 6.46
C ILE A 34 -11.87 -2.94 5.64
N GLU A 35 -12.68 -3.36 4.67
CA GLU A 35 -13.57 -2.50 3.89
C GLU A 35 -14.47 -1.66 4.80
N ARG A 36 -15.23 -2.32 5.70
CA ARG A 36 -16.16 -1.66 6.63
C ARG A 36 -15.48 -0.58 7.48
N VAL A 37 -14.27 -0.85 7.96
CA VAL A 37 -13.52 0.05 8.83
C VAL A 37 -12.82 1.17 8.06
N LEU A 38 -12.27 0.88 6.88
CA LEU A 38 -11.46 1.83 6.13
C LEU A 38 -12.26 2.75 5.20
N VAL A 39 -13.41 2.32 4.68
CA VAL A 39 -14.24 3.14 3.76
C VAL A 39 -14.61 4.50 4.37
N PRO A 40 -15.02 4.63 5.65
CA PRO A 40 -15.30 5.95 6.24
C PRO A 40 -14.11 6.91 6.29
N HIS A 41 -12.87 6.41 6.19
CA HIS A 41 -11.65 7.21 6.29
C HIS A 41 -11.01 7.50 4.94
N TYR A 42 -11.07 6.54 4.01
CA TYR A 42 -10.38 6.62 2.73
C TYR A 42 -11.31 6.74 1.52
N GLY A 43 -12.61 6.45 1.68
CA GLY A 43 -13.60 6.38 0.60
C GLY A 43 -13.61 5.06 -0.16
N GLU A 44 -14.75 4.72 -0.76
CA GLU A 44 -14.96 3.45 -1.49
C GLU A 44 -14.02 3.28 -2.68
N ALA A 45 -13.68 4.39 -3.34
CA ALA A 45 -12.76 4.43 -4.47
C ALA A 45 -11.28 4.41 -4.06
N CYS A 46 -10.95 4.31 -2.76
CA CYS A 46 -9.55 4.28 -2.31
C CYS A 46 -8.80 3.11 -2.97
N PRO A 47 -7.66 3.37 -3.62
CA PRO A 47 -6.87 2.32 -4.26
C PRO A 47 -6.36 1.27 -3.27
N VAL A 48 -6.44 0.01 -3.70
CA VAL A 48 -5.97 -1.16 -2.95
C VAL A 48 -5.13 -2.06 -3.86
N VAL A 49 -4.03 -2.57 -3.32
CA VAL A 49 -3.23 -3.63 -3.94
C VAL A 49 -3.18 -4.82 -3.01
N VAL A 50 -3.57 -6.01 -3.48
CA VAL A 50 -3.35 -7.28 -2.78
C VAL A 50 -2.21 -8.01 -3.47
N ALA A 51 -1.07 -8.06 -2.78
CA ALA A 51 0.15 -8.67 -3.25
C ALA A 51 0.28 -10.09 -2.67
N TYR A 52 0.01 -11.10 -3.49
CA TYR A 52 0.04 -12.50 -3.12
C TYR A 52 1.38 -13.14 -3.46
N ARG A 53 2.02 -13.77 -2.46
CA ARG A 53 3.28 -14.52 -2.59
C ARG A 53 4.34 -13.84 -3.47
N VAL A 54 4.55 -12.54 -3.26
CA VAL A 54 5.54 -11.75 -4.01
C VAL A 54 6.90 -12.45 -4.00
N GLY A 55 7.50 -12.59 -5.19
CA GLY A 55 8.78 -13.27 -5.40
C GLY A 55 8.70 -14.78 -5.63
N TRP A 56 7.50 -15.39 -5.55
CA TRP A 56 7.29 -16.80 -5.88
C TRP A 56 6.89 -16.95 -7.36
N PRO A 57 7.05 -18.15 -7.96
CA PRO A 57 6.67 -18.38 -9.37
C PRO A 57 5.20 -18.09 -9.66
N ASP A 58 4.34 -18.22 -8.67
CA ASP A 58 2.89 -18.03 -8.73
C ASP A 58 2.44 -16.77 -7.98
N GLN A 59 3.32 -15.76 -7.90
CA GLN A 59 2.95 -14.45 -7.40
C GLN A 59 1.76 -13.87 -8.19
N CYS A 60 0.90 -13.11 -7.51
CA CYS A 60 -0.21 -12.42 -8.14
C CYS A 60 -0.39 -11.04 -7.50
N LEU A 61 -0.58 -10.00 -8.32
CA LEU A 61 -0.86 -8.65 -7.85
C LEU A 61 -2.26 -8.25 -8.29
N LEU A 62 -3.20 -8.17 -7.35
CA LEU A 62 -4.55 -7.69 -7.61
C LEU A 62 -4.63 -6.21 -7.29
N ARG A 63 -5.10 -5.43 -8.26
CA ARG A 63 -5.34 -3.99 -8.12
C ARG A 63 -6.84 -3.72 -8.16
N GLY A 64 -7.28 -2.79 -7.34
CA GLY A 64 -8.68 -2.45 -7.21
C GLY A 64 -8.91 -1.29 -6.26
N THR A 65 -10.10 -1.22 -5.72
CA THR A 65 -10.50 -0.24 -4.71
C THR A 65 -11.03 -0.95 -3.47
N LEU A 66 -11.26 -0.20 -2.39
CA LEU A 66 -11.90 -0.77 -1.20
C LEU A 66 -13.23 -1.45 -1.52
N SER A 67 -14.00 -0.93 -2.49
CA SER A 67 -15.30 -1.50 -2.88
C SER A 67 -15.23 -2.78 -3.72
N ASP A 68 -14.17 -3.02 -4.49
CA ASP A 68 -14.13 -4.16 -5.45
C ASP A 68 -13.10 -5.25 -5.11
N ILE A 69 -12.10 -4.94 -4.27
CA ILE A 69 -10.93 -5.80 -4.11
C ILE A 69 -11.28 -7.15 -3.50
N ARG A 70 -12.28 -7.17 -2.62
CA ARG A 70 -12.77 -8.39 -1.98
C ARG A 70 -13.29 -9.39 -3.00
N GLU A 71 -13.96 -8.95 -4.04
CA GLU A 71 -14.49 -9.82 -5.08
C GLU A 71 -13.37 -10.41 -5.94
N LYS A 72 -12.41 -9.57 -6.33
CA LYS A 72 -11.20 -9.98 -7.08
C LYS A 72 -10.40 -11.05 -6.32
N VAL A 73 -10.17 -10.84 -5.03
CA VAL A 73 -9.46 -11.81 -4.16
C VAL A 73 -10.21 -13.15 -4.08
N ARG A 74 -11.55 -13.12 -4.03
CA ARG A 74 -12.36 -14.35 -4.01
C ARG A 74 -12.31 -15.11 -5.34
N ALA A 75 -12.31 -14.40 -6.47
CA ALA A 75 -12.20 -15.00 -7.79
C ALA A 75 -10.89 -15.80 -7.94
N GLU A 76 -9.78 -15.25 -7.42
CA GLU A 76 -8.46 -15.91 -7.41
C GLU A 76 -8.28 -16.95 -6.30
N LYS A 77 -9.30 -17.18 -5.46
CA LYS A 77 -9.27 -18.14 -4.34
C LYS A 77 -8.09 -17.89 -3.37
N ILE A 78 -7.65 -16.64 -3.23
CA ILE A 78 -6.56 -16.26 -2.33
C ILE A 78 -7.10 -16.24 -0.90
N THR A 79 -6.52 -17.08 -0.03
CA THR A 79 -7.00 -17.22 1.36
C THR A 79 -5.93 -16.95 2.42
N ARG A 80 -4.67 -16.75 2.03
CA ARG A 80 -3.51 -16.57 2.92
C ARG A 80 -2.29 -16.06 2.13
N THR A 81 -1.24 -15.67 2.84
CA THR A 81 0.05 -15.24 2.26
C THR A 81 -0.10 -14.11 1.25
N ALA A 82 -0.86 -13.09 1.67
CA ALA A 82 -1.04 -11.86 0.92
C ALA A 82 -0.78 -10.65 1.82
N LEU A 83 -0.18 -9.62 1.24
CA LEU A 83 -0.07 -8.29 1.82
C LEU A 83 -1.12 -7.39 1.16
N ILE A 84 -1.94 -6.72 1.96
CA ILE A 84 -2.90 -5.74 1.45
C ILE A 84 -2.28 -4.37 1.66
N LEU A 85 -2.14 -3.60 0.60
CA LEU A 85 -1.74 -2.20 0.63
C LEU A 85 -2.98 -1.36 0.33
N VAL A 86 -3.28 -0.35 1.15
CA VAL A 86 -4.42 0.55 0.99
C VAL A 86 -3.95 1.98 1.08
N GLY A 87 -4.30 2.81 0.10
CA GLY A 87 -4.08 4.25 0.20
C GLY A 87 -4.01 4.96 -1.16
N PRO A 88 -4.20 6.30 -1.17
CA PRO A 88 -4.20 7.11 -2.39
C PRO A 88 -2.91 6.99 -3.22
N ALA A 89 -1.77 6.76 -2.57
CA ALA A 89 -0.47 6.60 -3.22
C ALA A 89 -0.39 5.39 -4.18
N LEU A 90 -1.35 4.46 -4.12
CA LEU A 90 -1.40 3.28 -4.98
C LEU A 90 -2.20 3.49 -6.26
N GLY A 91 -2.88 4.63 -6.41
CA GLY A 91 -3.63 4.99 -7.61
C GLY A 91 -2.74 5.23 -8.82
N GLU A 92 -3.34 5.33 -10.00
CA GLU A 92 -2.63 5.81 -11.18
C GLU A 92 -2.32 7.30 -11.00
N VAL A 93 -1.05 7.62 -10.78
CA VAL A 93 -0.57 9.00 -10.68
C VAL A 93 -0.06 9.41 -12.06
N ALA A 94 -0.84 10.20 -12.79
CA ALA A 94 -0.47 10.67 -14.13
C ALA A 94 0.80 11.54 -14.13
N GLU A 95 1.06 12.25 -13.03
CA GLU A 95 2.23 13.12 -12.86
C GLU A 95 2.95 12.80 -11.54
N PHE A 96 3.60 11.64 -11.48
CA PHE A 96 4.47 11.32 -10.35
C PHE A 96 5.85 11.92 -10.59
N ARG A 97 6.23 12.91 -9.80
CA ARG A 97 7.61 13.40 -9.79
C ARG A 97 8.48 12.41 -9.04
N ASP A 98 9.46 11.83 -9.72
CA ASP A 98 10.42 10.93 -9.10
C ASP A 98 11.11 11.58 -7.90
N SER A 99 11.45 10.76 -6.91
CA SER A 99 12.14 11.24 -5.73
C SER A 99 13.47 11.87 -6.13
N ALA A 100 13.72 13.09 -5.64
CA ALA A 100 14.99 13.79 -5.83
C ALA A 100 16.18 12.99 -5.27
N LEU A 101 15.93 12.03 -4.36
CA LEU A 101 16.95 11.11 -3.87
C LEU A 101 17.57 10.26 -5.00
N TYR A 102 16.76 9.89 -6.00
CA TYR A 102 17.18 9.05 -7.13
C TYR A 102 17.49 9.85 -8.39
N ASP A 103 17.24 11.17 -8.38
CA ASP A 103 17.57 12.05 -9.50
C ASP A 103 19.10 12.08 -9.72
N ALA A 104 19.53 11.71 -10.93
CA ALA A 104 20.93 11.72 -11.33
C ALA A 104 21.56 13.12 -11.28
N ALA A 105 20.77 14.17 -11.55
CA ALA A 105 21.20 15.56 -11.54
C ALA A 105 21.19 16.19 -10.13
N MET A 106 20.56 15.54 -9.15
CA MET A 106 20.52 16.03 -7.78
C MET A 106 21.86 15.75 -7.08
N PRO A 107 22.60 16.79 -6.65
CA PRO A 107 23.82 16.59 -5.88
C PRO A 107 23.49 16.11 -4.48
N HIS A 108 24.35 15.24 -3.95
CA HIS A 108 24.28 14.77 -2.57
C HIS A 108 25.70 14.45 -2.06
N VAL A 109 25.81 13.94 -0.83
CA VAL A 109 27.10 13.74 -0.15
C VAL A 109 28.10 12.87 -0.94
N LEU A 110 27.63 11.90 -1.75
CA LEU A 110 28.50 11.07 -2.60
C LEU A 110 28.52 11.53 -4.08
N ARG A 111 27.82 12.63 -4.41
CA ARG A 111 27.77 13.21 -5.76
C ARG A 111 27.79 14.75 -5.68
N PRO A 112 28.95 15.36 -5.39
CA PRO A 112 29.06 16.82 -5.33
C PRO A 112 28.89 17.45 -6.71
N ARG A 113 28.35 18.68 -6.78
CA ARG A 113 28.35 19.46 -8.03
C ARG A 113 29.79 19.71 -8.47
N ALA A 114 30.10 19.41 -9.73
CA ALA A 114 31.37 19.82 -10.32
C ALA A 114 31.49 21.35 -10.26
N GLN A 115 32.52 21.87 -9.58
CA GLN A 115 32.82 23.29 -9.60
C GLN A 115 33.22 23.68 -11.02
N LYS A 116 32.53 24.66 -11.62
CA LYS A 116 33.01 25.31 -12.84
C LYS A 116 34.33 26.00 -12.49
N LYS A 117 35.43 25.62 -13.16
CA LYS A 117 36.68 26.39 -13.08
C LYS A 117 36.40 27.81 -13.56
N ALA A 118 36.69 28.79 -12.70
CA ALA A 118 36.74 30.18 -13.11
C ALA A 118 37.88 30.33 -14.14
N GLY A 119 37.57 30.93 -15.29
CA GLY A 119 38.54 31.27 -16.32
C GLY A 119 39.36 32.50 -15.95
#